data_AF-A0A399ZWE3-F1
#
_entry.id   AF-A0A399ZWE3-F1
#
_cell.length_a   1.000
_cell.length_b   1.000
_cell.length_c   1.000
_cell.angle_alpha   90.00
_cell.angle_beta   90.00
_cell.angle_gamma   90.00
#
_symmetry.space_group_name_H-M   'P 1'
#
loop_
_entity.id
_entity.type
_entity.pdbx_description
1 polymer ?
#
loop_
_entity_poly.entity_id
_entity_poly.type
_entity_poly.pdbx_seq_one_letter_code
_entity_poly.pdbx_strand_id
1 'polypeptide(L)'
;GKQGDIAAHSSAVQLHVEGKPFFSQPDAMAVLEQIEGALAYVDTLAPRPEAQRFRQLRATLEAAHNQLHQRMHRAGVFHRHTPLHTHGAPQEH
;
A
#
# COMPACT_ATOMS: atom_id res chain seq x y z
N GLY A 1 13.74 -21.67 -3.27
CA GLY A 1 12.59 -21.83 -2.36
C GLY A 1 12.53 -23.28 -1.91
N LYS A 2 12.24 -23.53 -0.63
CA LYS A 2 12.04 -24.90 -0.12
C LYS A 2 10.59 -25.34 -0.38
N GLN A 3 10.34 -26.64 -0.41
CA GLN A 3 8.98 -27.18 -0.45
C GLN A 3 8.23 -26.73 0.82
N GLY A 4 7.15 -25.95 0.64
CA GLY A 4 6.34 -25.38 1.72
C GLY A 4 6.28 -23.85 1.75
N ASP A 5 7.10 -23.15 0.97
CA ASP A 5 6.96 -21.70 0.80
C ASP A 5 5.66 -21.42 0.01
N ILE A 6 4.62 -20.91 0.67
CA ILE A 6 3.51 -20.22 -0.02
C ILE A 6 4.10 -18.92 -0.59
N ALA A 7 4.71 -19.01 -1.78
CA ALA A 7 5.20 -17.86 -2.53
C ALA A 7 4.12 -17.24 -3.44
N ALA A 8 2.85 -17.44 -3.11
CA ALA A 8 1.74 -16.81 -3.82
C ALA A 8 1.48 -15.43 -3.21
N HIS A 9 2.24 -14.43 -3.67
CA HIS A 9 1.83 -13.04 -3.51
C HIS A 9 0.94 -12.67 -4.69
N SER A 10 -0.37 -12.57 -4.46
CA SER A 10 -1.28 -11.98 -5.43
C SER A 10 -1.10 -10.47 -5.40
N SER A 11 -0.53 -9.91 -6.48
CA SER A 11 -0.43 -8.47 -6.67
C SER A 11 -1.61 -8.00 -7.52
N ALA A 12 -2.39 -7.04 -7.02
CA ALA A 12 -3.41 -6.40 -7.83
C ALA A 12 -2.75 -5.56 -8.93
N VAL A 13 -3.06 -5.85 -10.20
CA VAL A 13 -2.61 -5.07 -11.36
C VAL A 13 -3.84 -4.51 -12.05
N GLN A 14 -3.89 -3.19 -12.22
CA GLN A 14 -4.93 -2.53 -13.02
C GLN A 14 -4.42 -2.24 -14.43
N LEU A 15 -5.13 -2.73 -15.45
CA LEU A 15 -4.82 -2.50 -16.87
C LEU A 15 -5.97 -1.74 -17.55
N HIS A 16 -5.62 -0.87 -18.50
CA HIS A 16 -6.61 -0.18 -19.34
C HIS A 16 -7.00 -1.08 -20.51
N VAL A 17 -8.29 -1.36 -20.68
CA VAL A 17 -8.81 -2.18 -21.79
C VAL A 17 -9.74 -1.31 -22.63
N GLU A 18 -9.53 -1.28 -23.95
CA GLU A 18 -10.42 -0.62 -24.94
C GLU A 18 -10.72 0.87 -24.70
N GLY A 19 -9.80 1.63 -24.09
CA GLY A 19 -9.91 3.10 -23.98
C GLY A 19 -11.01 3.61 -23.05
N LYS A 20 -11.73 2.73 -22.34
CA LYS A 20 -12.65 3.12 -21.27
C LYS A 20 -11.89 3.20 -19.95
N PRO A 21 -12.08 4.27 -19.15
CA PRO A 21 -11.49 4.33 -17.82
C PRO A 21 -12.07 3.20 -16.96
N PHE A 22 -11.29 2.13 -16.79
CA PHE A 22 -11.61 1.03 -15.89
C PHE A 22 -11.29 1.50 -14.47
N PHE A 23 -12.32 1.93 -13.73
CA PHE A 23 -12.22 2.28 -12.33
C PHE A 23 -13.36 1.61 -11.57
N SER A 24 -12.99 0.73 -10.65
CA SER A 24 -13.90 0.06 -9.73
C SER A 24 -13.61 0.61 -8.35
N GLN A 25 -14.57 1.35 -7.79
CA GLN A 25 -14.48 1.88 -6.43
C GLN A 25 -14.20 0.78 -5.38
N PRO A 26 -14.93 -0.35 -5.33
CA PRO A 26 -14.69 -1.37 -4.31
C PRO A 26 -13.28 -1.97 -4.43
N ASP A 27 -12.78 -2.19 -5.65
CA ASP A 27 -11.43 -2.73 -5.83
C ASP A 27 -10.36 -1.70 -5.45
N ALA A 28 -10.57 -0.43 -5.79
CA ALA A 28 -9.64 0.65 -5.42
C ALA A 28 -9.57 0.81 -3.89
N MET A 29 -10.69 0.73 -3.18
CA MET A 29 -10.73 0.74 -1.72
C MET A 29 -9.96 -0.44 -1.13
N ALA A 30 -10.23 -1.66 -1.59
CA ALA A 30 -9.58 -2.87 -1.08
C ALA A 30 -8.06 -2.83 -1.29
N VAL A 31 -7.60 -2.37 -2.46
CA VAL A 31 -6.17 -2.23 -2.75
C VAL A 31 -5.54 -1.13 -1.88
N LEU A 32 -6.23 -0.01 -1.67
CA LEU A 32 -5.73 1.06 -0.80
C LEU A 32 -5.54 0.55 0.63
N GLU A 33 -6.54 -0.12 1.20
CA GLU A 33 -6.46 -0.74 2.54
C GLU A 33 -5.33 -1.77 2.65
N GLN A 34 -5.08 -2.55 1.59
CA GLN A 34 -3.97 -3.49 1.56
C GLN A 34 -2.60 -2.77 1.58
N ILE A 35 -2.45 -1.65 0.86
CA ILE A 35 -1.22 -0.84 0.90
C ILE A 35 -1.03 -0.24 2.30
N GLU A 36 -2.09 0.26 2.93
CA GLU A 36 -2.05 0.78 4.31
C GLU A 36 -1.63 -0.32 5.31
N GLY A 37 -2.19 -1.52 5.18
CA GLY A 37 -1.79 -2.68 5.99
C GLY A 37 -0.34 -3.10 5.76
N ALA A 38 0.15 -3.03 4.52
CA ALA A 38 1.54 -3.32 4.19
C ALA A 38 2.51 -2.30 4.81
N LEU A 39 2.18 -1.01 4.80
CA LEU A 39 2.96 0.04 5.48
C LEU A 39 3.02 -0.23 6.99
N ALA A 40 1.88 -0.53 7.61
CA ALA A 40 1.82 -0.85 9.04
C ALA A 40 2.66 -2.09 9.38
N TYR A 41 2.59 -3.15 8.57
CA TYR A 41 3.41 -4.35 8.74
C TYR A 41 4.91 -4.04 8.63
N VAL A 42 5.34 -3.31 7.59
CA VAL A 42 6.74 -2.93 7.37
C VAL A 42 7.27 -2.07 8.53
N ASP A 43 6.47 -1.15 9.05
CA ASP A 43 6.89 -0.24 10.12
C ASP A 43 7.00 -0.93 11.49
N THR A 44 6.18 -1.96 11.74
CA THR A 44 6.00 -2.52 13.09
C THR A 44 6.43 -3.99 13.26
N LEU A 45 6.05 -4.88 12.33
CA LEU A 45 6.16 -6.33 12.50
C LEU A 45 7.25 -6.97 11.64
N ALA A 46 7.58 -6.37 10.49
CA ALA A 46 8.52 -6.96 9.56
C ALA A 46 9.93 -7.08 10.19
N PRO A 47 10.64 -8.20 9.94
CA PRO A 47 12.06 -8.30 10.28
C PRO A 47 12.82 -7.12 9.66
N ARG A 48 13.57 -6.37 10.47
CA ARG A 48 14.24 -5.14 10.04
C ARG A 48 15.23 -5.47 8.91
N PRO A 49 14.95 -5.06 7.66
CA PRO A 49 15.93 -5.24 6.60
C PRO A 49 17.04 -4.20 6.77
N GLU A 50 18.10 -4.33 5.99
CA GLU A 50 19.12 -3.27 5.88
C GLU A 50 18.44 -1.90 5.67
N ALA A 51 18.92 -0.87 6.37
CA ALA A 51 18.24 0.42 6.46
C ALA A 51 17.92 1.05 5.10
N GLN A 52 18.77 0.83 4.08
CA GLN A 52 18.50 1.29 2.73
C GLN A 52 17.29 0.59 2.09
N ARG A 53 17.20 -0.74 2.21
CA ARG A 53 16.09 -1.53 1.68
C ARG A 53 14.78 -1.20 2.39
N PHE A 54 14.82 -0.97 3.71
CA PHE A 54 13.68 -0.50 4.47
C PHE A 54 13.12 0.80 3.88
N ARG A 55 13.98 1.82 3.71
CA ARG A 55 13.58 3.12 3.18
C ARG A 55 13.03 3.03 1.75
N GLN A 56 13.66 2.21 0.90
CA GLN A 56 13.21 2.01 -0.48
C GLN A 56 11.83 1.36 -0.53
N LEU A 57 11.62 0.27 0.22
CA LEU A 57 10.33 -0.42 0.27
C LEU A 57 9.23 0.51 0.79
N ARG A 58 9.50 1.22 1.89
CA ARG A 58 8.55 2.16 2.49
C ARG A 58 8.17 3.28 1.52
N ALA A 59 9.16 3.88 0.84
CA ALA A 59 8.92 4.91 -0.16
C ALA A 59 8.10 4.40 -1.37
N THR A 60 8.32 3.17 -1.81
CA THR A 60 7.51 2.55 -2.89
C THR A 60 6.05 2.41 -2.47
N LEU A 61 5.78 1.94 -1.25
CA LEU A 61 4.41 1.79 -0.75
C LEU A 61 3.72 3.14 -0.56
N GLU A 62 4.42 4.15 -0.03
CA GLU A 62 3.90 5.52 0.08
C GLU A 62 3.58 6.14 -1.28
N ALA A 63 4.44 5.93 -2.27
CA ALA A 63 4.20 6.42 -3.63
C ALA A 63 2.96 5.75 -4.25
N ALA A 64 2.81 4.43 -4.09
CA ALA A 64 1.66 3.69 -4.58
C ALA A 64 0.35 4.12 -3.90
N HIS A 65 0.36 4.31 -2.57
CA HIS A 65 -0.78 4.85 -1.82
C HIS A 65 -1.21 6.20 -2.38
N ASN A 66 -0.27 7.16 -2.47
CA ASN A 66 -0.55 8.51 -2.95
C ASN A 66 -1.10 8.52 -4.39
N GLN A 67 -0.55 7.68 -5.27
CA GLN A 67 -1.04 7.57 -6.65
C GLN A 67 -2.48 7.05 -6.72
N LEU A 68 -2.80 5.99 -6.00
CA LEU A 68 -4.13 5.41 -5.97
C LEU A 68 -5.12 6.34 -5.29
N HIS A 69 -4.74 6.93 -4.16
CA HIS A 69 -5.51 7.91 -3.41
C HIS A 69 -5.93 9.10 -4.28
N GLN A 70 -4.97 9.72 -4.97
CA GLN A 70 -5.26 10.83 -5.90
C GLN A 70 -6.18 10.39 -7.04
N ARG A 71 -6.00 9.17 -7.58
CA ARG A 71 -6.86 8.67 -8.64
C ARG A 71 -8.30 8.45 -8.16
N MET A 72 -8.49 7.95 -6.94
CA MET A 72 -9.82 7.81 -6.32
C MET A 72 -10.50 9.17 -6.15
N HIS A 73 -9.78 10.18 -5.66
CA HIS A 73 -10.31 11.55 -5.54
C HIS A 73 -10.67 12.16 -6.91
N ARG A 74 -9.84 11.96 -7.94
CA ARG A 74 -10.16 12.41 -9.32
C ARG A 74 -11.40 11.71 -9.89
N ALA A 75 -11.70 10.49 -9.44
CA ALA A 75 -12.89 9.74 -9.80
C ALA A 75 -14.12 10.09 -8.92
N GLY A 76 -14.01 11.05 -7.99
CA GLY A 76 -15.09 11.46 -7.10
C GLY A 76 -15.35 10.48 -5.95
N VAL A 77 -14.43 9.56 -5.68
CA VAL A 77 -14.54 8.60 -4.57
C VAL A 77 -13.99 9.21 -3.29
N PHE A 78 -14.90 9.52 -2.38
CA PHE A 78 -14.57 9.94 -1.02
C PHE A 78 -14.51 8.74 -0.08
N HIS A 79 -13.51 8.72 0.79
CA HIS A 79 -13.27 7.64 1.74
C HIS A 79 -12.63 8.16 3.02
N ARG A 80 -12.70 7.36 4.08
CA ARG A 80 -12.07 7.69 5.36
C ARG A 80 -10.56 7.48 5.24
N HIS A 81 -9.78 8.45 5.71
CA HIS A 81 -8.32 8.30 5.77
C HIS A 81 -7.90 7.64 7.08
N THR A 82 -7.03 6.63 6.98
CA THR A 82 -6.24 6.15 8.11
C THR A 82 -4.94 6.97 8.17
N PRO A 83 -4.54 7.53 9.32
CA PRO A 83 -3.25 8.23 9.41
C PRO A 83 -2.09 7.28 9.10
N LEU A 84 -1.39 7.52 7.99
CA LEU A 84 -0.19 6.76 7.61
C LEU A 84 1.03 7.12 8.47
N HIS A 85 0.97 8.27 9.14
CA HIS A 85 2.04 8.77 10.01
C HIS A 85 1.46 9.02 11.40
N THR A 86 1.91 8.24 12.39
CA THR A 86 1.76 8.67 13.77
C THR A 86 2.79 9.77 14.01
N HIS A 87 2.36 11.03 13.92
CA HIS A 87 3.16 12.14 14.39
C HIS A 87 3.24 12.07 15.92
N GLY A 88 4.30 11.44 16.43
CA GLY A 88 4.62 11.41 17.87
C GLY A 88 4.19 10.12 18.57
N ALA A 89 4.97 9.06 18.43
CA ALA A 89 5.23 8.19 19.57
C ALA A 89 6.60 8.59 20.11
N PRO A 90 6.71 9.04 21.37
CA PRO A 90 8.02 9.12 22.02
C PRO A 90 8.59 7.71 22.01
N GLN A 91 9.77 7.53 21.41
CA GLN A 91 10.57 6.34 21.68
C GLN A 91 11.07 6.49 23.11
N GLU A 92 10.32 5.95 24.07
CA GLU A 92 10.85 5.74 25.41
C GLU A 92 11.92 4.64 25.36
N HIS A 93 12.96 4.91 26.12
CA HIS A 93 14.32 4.34 26.12
C HIS A 93 14.42 2.81 26.19
#